data_AF-A0A944JWI6-F1
#
_entry.id   AF-A0A944JWI6-F1
#
_cell.length_a   1.000
_cell.length_b   1.000
_cell.length_c   1.000
_cell.angle_alpha   90.00
_cell.angle_beta   90.00
_cell.angle_gamma   90.00
#
_symmetry.space_group_name_H-M   'P 1'
#
loop_
_entity.id
_entity.type
_entity.pdbx_description
1 polymer ?
#
loop_
_entity_poly.entity_id
_entity_poly.type
_entity_poly.pdbx_seq_one_letter_code
_entity_poly.pdbx_strand_id
1 'polypeptide(L)'
;MAARYYCADSENGDHVEDPSEDALFMLVGDLNDSDNTFVVIQPDEDDPLWFASVTVLDEGGYEVVRRDTTRREHDVTVESGSDRIAGDLTKWLAARDFQNTA
;
A
#
# COMPACT_ATOMS: atom_id res chain seq x y z
N MET A 1 -18.87 -15.50 -0.91
CA MET A 1 -18.72 -14.13 -1.42
C MET A 1 -18.06 -13.33 -0.32
N ALA A 2 -16.73 -13.31 -0.31
CA ALA A 2 -16.00 -12.36 0.52
C ALA A 2 -15.66 -11.22 -0.44
N ALA A 3 -16.22 -10.03 -0.21
CA ALA A 3 -15.53 -8.83 -0.66
C ALA A 3 -14.19 -8.90 0.08
N ARG A 4 -13.11 -9.20 -0.63
CA ARG A 4 -11.78 -9.25 -0.02
C ARG A 4 -11.36 -7.80 0.16
N TYR A 5 -11.80 -7.23 1.27
CA TYR A 5 -11.32 -5.94 1.74
C TYR A 5 -9.82 -6.07 2.00
N TYR A 6 -9.06 -5.10 1.52
CA TYR A 6 -7.66 -4.94 1.86
C TYR A 6 -7.56 -3.92 3.00
N CYS A 7 -6.53 -4.06 3.81
CA CYS A 7 -6.23 -3.12 4.88
C CYS A 7 -4.90 -2.43 4.62
N ALA A 8 -4.76 -1.22 5.17
CA ALA A 8 -3.48 -0.56 5.34
C ALA A 8 -3.09 -0.59 6.83
N ASP A 9 -1.96 -1.21 7.11
CA ASP A 9 -1.36 -1.32 8.44
C ASP A 9 -0.08 -0.49 8.49
N SER A 10 -0.06 0.52 9.34
CA SER A 10 1.12 1.36 9.59
C SER A 10 1.93 0.81 10.76
N GLU A 11 3.24 1.08 10.77
CA GLU A 11 4.12 0.63 11.85
C GLU A 11 3.66 1.09 13.24
N ASN A 12 3.06 2.29 13.32
CA ASN A 12 2.52 2.86 14.55
C ASN A 12 1.24 2.15 15.06
N GLY A 13 0.77 1.11 14.36
CA GLY A 13 -0.43 0.35 14.71
C GLY A 13 -1.73 0.98 14.21
N ASP A 14 -1.66 1.95 13.29
CA ASP A 14 -2.83 2.46 12.58
C ASP A 14 -3.29 1.42 11.56
N HIS A 15 -4.60 1.12 11.56
CA HIS A 15 -5.20 0.12 10.70
C HIS A 15 -6.44 0.72 10.03
N VAL A 16 -6.41 0.78 8.70
CA VAL A 16 -7.53 1.28 7.88
C VAL A 16 -8.04 0.17 6.99
N GLU A 17 -9.30 -0.22 7.19
CA GLU A 17 -10.02 -1.13 6.29
C GLU A 17 -10.48 -0.38 5.03
N ASP A 18 -10.25 -0.96 3.85
CA ASP A 18 -10.60 -0.38 2.54
C ASP A 18 -10.13 1.09 2.39
N PRO A 19 -8.82 1.36 2.50
CA PRO A 19 -8.30 2.72 2.44
C PRO A 19 -8.56 3.34 1.07
N SER A 20 -9.28 4.47 1.07
CA SER A 20 -9.44 5.31 -0.11
C SER A 20 -8.11 5.98 -0.52
N GLU A 21 -8.03 6.52 -1.75
CA GLU A 21 -6.85 7.28 -2.20
C GLU A 21 -6.45 8.40 -1.22
N ASP A 22 -7.44 9.11 -0.67
CA ASP A 22 -7.22 10.20 0.29
C ASP A 22 -6.67 9.66 1.63
N ALA A 23 -7.16 8.49 2.07
CA ALA A 23 -6.63 7.81 3.24
C ALA A 23 -5.17 7.37 3.01
N LEU A 24 -4.86 6.80 1.83
CA LEU A 24 -3.48 6.45 1.46
C LEU A 24 -2.58 7.68 1.41
N PHE A 25 -3.08 8.81 0.90
CA PHE A 25 -2.34 10.07 0.89
C PHE A 25 -2.00 10.55 2.30
N MET A 26 -2.97 10.51 3.22
CA MET A 26 -2.75 10.87 4.62
C MET A 26 -1.75 9.91 5.29
N LEU A 27 -1.93 8.60 5.14
CA LEU A 27 -1.04 7.60 5.74
C LEU A 27 0.40 7.74 5.26
N VAL A 28 0.62 7.92 3.96
CA VAL A 28 1.95 8.13 3.39
C VAL A 28 2.54 9.47 3.83
N GLY A 29 1.72 10.52 3.93
CA GLY A 29 2.15 11.84 4.42
C GLY A 29 2.49 11.86 5.91
N ASP A 30 1.91 10.96 6.70
CA ASP A 30 2.18 10.81 8.14
C ASP A 30 3.42 9.94 8.43
N LEU A 31 4.06 9.36 7.41
CA LEU A 31 5.29 8.59 7.60
C LEU A 31 6.46 9.48 7.99
N ASN A 32 7.30 8.98 8.90
CA ASN A 32 8.47 9.67 9.43
C ASN A 32 9.60 8.70 9.80
N ASP A 33 10.81 9.21 9.97
CA ASP A 33 12.03 8.42 10.26
C ASP A 33 12.12 7.87 11.70
N SER A 34 11.07 7.97 12.50
CA SER A 34 11.08 7.66 13.94
C SER A 34 10.07 6.58 14.35
N ASP A 35 8.77 6.88 14.33
CA ASP A 35 7.70 6.04 14.90
C ASP A 35 6.69 5.52 13.86
N ASN A 36 6.76 6.01 12.63
CA ASN A 36 5.89 5.61 11.55
C ASN A 36 6.68 5.48 10.25
N THR A 37 7.59 4.52 10.17
CA THR A 37 8.55 4.45 9.05
C THR A 37 7.99 3.81 7.81
N PHE A 38 6.96 2.97 7.93
CA PHE A 38 6.31 2.34 6.80
C PHE A 38 4.82 2.06 7.02
N VAL A 39 4.12 1.89 5.90
CA VAL A 39 2.76 1.35 5.82
C VAL A 39 2.72 0.17 4.86
N VAL A 40 2.01 -0.89 5.22
CA VAL A 40 1.80 -2.10 4.40
C VAL A 40 0.32 -2.20 4.04
N ILE A 41 0.05 -2.43 2.77
CA ILE A 41 -1.29 -2.63 2.22
C ILE A 41 -1.36 -4.06 1.72
N GLN A 42 -2.26 -4.85 2.27
CA GLN A 42 -2.43 -6.24 1.88
C GLN A 42 -3.89 -6.68 2.03
N PRO A 43 -4.32 -7.74 1.32
CA PRO A 43 -5.58 -8.40 1.61
C PRO A 43 -5.66 -8.83 3.08
N ASP A 44 -6.85 -8.73 3.67
CA ASP A 44 -7.14 -9.29 5.00
C ASP A 44 -7.30 -10.82 4.89
N GLU A 45 -6.20 -11.51 4.62
CA GLU A 45 -6.10 -12.98 4.57
C GLU A 45 -4.76 -13.46 5.17
N ASP A 46 -4.73 -14.65 5.75
CA ASP A 46 -3.52 -15.19 6.43
C ASP A 46 -2.29 -15.34 5.50
N ASP A 47 -2.50 -15.54 4.21
CA ASP A 47 -1.43 -15.66 3.20
C ASP A 47 -1.75 -14.73 2.02
N PRO A 48 -1.45 -13.42 2.14
CA PRO A 48 -1.80 -12.44 1.14
C PRO A 48 -1.03 -12.71 -0.15
N LEU A 49 -1.77 -12.96 -1.22
CA LEU A 49 -1.17 -13.27 -2.53
C LEU A 49 -0.42 -12.07 -3.13
N TRP A 50 -0.72 -10.86 -2.66
CA TRP A 50 -0.05 -9.63 -3.05
C TRP A 50 0.03 -8.70 -1.84
N PHE A 51 1.02 -7.80 -1.85
CA PHE A 51 1.10 -6.70 -0.91
C PHE A 51 1.74 -5.50 -1.60
N ALA A 52 1.47 -4.31 -1.08
CA ALA A 52 2.24 -3.11 -1.36
C ALA A 52 2.76 -2.52 -0.05
N SER A 53 3.97 -2.00 -0.02
CA SER A 53 4.50 -1.29 1.14
C SER A 53 5.09 0.04 0.72
N VAL A 54 4.91 1.05 1.56
CA VAL A 54 5.54 2.36 1.40
C VAL A 54 6.41 2.61 2.60
N THR A 55 7.69 2.89 2.38
CA THR A 55 8.69 3.13 3.42
C THR A 55 9.27 4.52 3.23
N VAL A 56 9.41 5.29 4.29
CA VAL A 56 10.12 6.58 4.25
C VAL A 56 11.62 6.34 4.07
N LEU A 57 12.27 7.18 3.27
CA LEU A 57 13.71 7.18 3.04
C LEU A 57 14.34 8.37 3.77
N ASP A 58 15.48 8.15 4.41
CA ASP A 58 16.25 9.16 5.17
C ASP A 58 16.60 10.42 4.34
N GLU A 59 16.62 10.31 3.01
CA GLU A 59 16.98 11.39 2.08
C GLU A 59 15.77 12.25 1.63
N GLY A 60 14.58 12.01 2.20
CA GLY A 60 13.38 12.83 1.94
C GLY A 60 12.51 12.34 0.78
N GLY A 61 12.31 11.03 0.70
CA GLY A 61 11.41 10.40 -0.27
C GLY A 61 10.79 9.12 0.29
N TYR A 62 10.15 8.35 -0.58
CA TYR A 62 9.50 7.10 -0.22
C TYR A 62 9.89 5.99 -1.19
N GLU A 63 10.11 4.80 -0.65
CA GLU A 63 10.21 3.58 -1.43
C GLU A 63 8.86 2.86 -1.43
N VAL A 64 8.33 2.62 -2.61
CA VAL A 64 7.10 1.86 -2.83
C VAL A 64 7.48 0.49 -3.39
N VAL A 65 7.21 -0.56 -2.63
CA VAL A 65 7.36 -1.95 -3.06
C VAL A 65 5.99 -2.51 -3.36
N ARG A 66 5.83 -3.16 -4.52
CA ARG A 66 4.61 -3.83 -4.94
C ARG A 66 4.95 -5.23 -5.33
N ARG A 67 4.31 -6.21 -4.68
CA ARG A 67 4.55 -7.62 -4.95
C ARG A 67 3.23 -8.33 -5.17
N ASP A 68 3.17 -9.11 -6.24
CA ASP A 68 2.02 -9.93 -6.58
C ASP A 68 2.49 -11.31 -7.02
N THR A 69 2.22 -12.32 -6.18
CA THR A 69 2.64 -13.70 -6.45
C THR A 69 1.81 -14.35 -7.55
N THR A 70 0.55 -13.92 -7.75
CA THR A 70 -0.32 -14.43 -8.81
C THR A 70 0.19 -14.05 -10.20
N ARG A 71 0.74 -12.82 -10.32
CA ARG A 71 1.32 -12.28 -11.56
C ARG A 71 2.84 -12.48 -11.65
N ARG A 72 3.48 -12.96 -10.59
CA ARG A 72 4.95 -12.96 -10.41
C ARG A 72 5.54 -11.56 -10.62
N GLU A 73 4.81 -10.55 -10.20
CA GLU A 73 5.18 -9.14 -10.27
C GLU A 73 5.95 -8.79 -8.99
N HIS A 74 7.08 -8.10 -9.17
CA HIS A 74 7.80 -7.45 -8.09
C HIS A 74 8.35 -6.15 -8.66
N ASP A 75 7.78 -5.04 -8.22
CA ASP A 75 8.15 -3.70 -8.65
C ASP A 75 8.58 -2.90 -7.42
N VAL A 76 9.67 -2.15 -7.57
CA VAL A 76 10.19 -1.25 -6.54
C VAL A 76 10.42 0.09 -7.19
N THR A 77 9.73 1.11 -6.70
CA THR A 77 9.78 2.47 -7.23
C THR A 77 10.09 3.43 -6.10
N VAL A 78 10.99 4.39 -6.34
CA VAL A 78 11.27 5.49 -5.42
C VAL A 78 10.54 6.73 -5.92
N GLU A 79 9.74 7.36 -5.06
CA GLU A 79 9.04 8.61 -5.36
C GLU A 79 9.11 9.60 -4.20
N SER A 80 9.09 10.89 -4.52
CA SER A 80 9.15 11.97 -3.52
C SER A 80 7.79 12.62 -3.24
N GLY A 81 6.76 12.30 -4.02
CA GLY A 81 5.42 12.87 -3.90
C GLY A 81 4.41 11.88 -3.34
N SER A 82 3.88 12.15 -2.15
CA SER A 82 2.83 11.32 -1.53
C SER A 82 1.54 11.27 -2.36
N ASP A 83 1.21 12.34 -3.08
CA ASP A 83 0.07 12.40 -4.01
C ASP A 83 0.20 11.39 -5.15
N ARG A 84 1.39 11.27 -5.73
CA ARG A 84 1.66 10.32 -6.81
C ARG A 84 1.62 8.89 -6.30
N ILE A 85 2.21 8.65 -5.14
CA ILE A 85 2.24 7.34 -4.51
C ILE A 85 0.83 6.87 -4.23
N ALA A 86 0.00 7.70 -3.59
CA ALA A 86 -1.39 7.38 -3.30
C ALA A 86 -2.22 7.09 -4.56
N GLY A 87 -2.10 7.94 -5.59
CA GLY A 87 -2.81 7.74 -6.85
C GLY A 87 -2.36 6.49 -7.61
N ASP A 88 -1.07 6.18 -7.61
CA ASP A 88 -0.55 4.98 -8.29
C ASP A 88 -0.85 3.70 -7.52
N LEU A 89 -0.81 3.74 -6.19
CA LEU A 89 -1.29 2.62 -5.35
C LEU A 89 -2.77 2.37 -5.57
N THR A 90 -3.60 3.41 -5.58
CA THR A 90 -5.05 3.28 -5.83
C THR A 90 -5.33 2.60 -7.17
N LYS A 91 -4.65 3.01 -8.24
CA LYS A 91 -4.77 2.36 -9.56
C LYS A 91 -4.31 0.90 -9.52
N TRP A 92 -3.20 0.62 -8.83
CA TRP A 92 -2.64 -0.72 -8.71
C TRP A 92 -3.56 -1.66 -7.91
N LEU A 93 -4.20 -1.15 -6.87
CA LEU A 93 -5.21 -1.86 -6.07
C LEU A 93 -6.49 -2.10 -6.88
N ALA A 94 -6.99 -1.09 -7.58
CA ALA A 94 -8.19 -1.21 -8.42
C ALA A 94 -8.02 -2.26 -9.55
N ALA A 95 -6.82 -2.38 -10.12
CA ALA A 95 -6.51 -3.42 -11.10
C ALA A 95 -6.60 -4.85 -10.53
N ARG A 96 -6.48 -5.00 -9.20
CA ARG A 96 -6.54 -6.29 -8.49
C ARG A 96 -7.93 -6.60 -7.96
N ASP A 97 -8.63 -5.59 -7.46
CA ASP A 97 -10.05 -5.70 -7.07
C ASP A 97 -10.91 -6.20 -8.24
N PHE A 98 -10.72 -5.61 -9.43
CA PHE A 98 -11.48 -5.96 -10.63
C PHE A 98 -11.29 -7.42 -11.10
N GLN A 99 -10.18 -8.07 -10.75
CA GLN A 99 -9.93 -9.46 -11.19
C GLN A 99 -10.42 -10.52 -10.20
N ASN A 100 -10.88 -10.12 -9.02
CA ASN A 100 -11.40 -11.03 -8.01
C ASN A 100 -12.94 -11.23 -8.12
N THR A 101 -13.54 -10.67 -9.19
CA THR A 101 -14.98 -10.77 -9.52
C THR A 101 -15.29 -11.70 -10.70
N ALA A 102 -14.32 -12.48 -11.21
CA ALA A 102 -14.48 -13.42 -12.33
C ALA A 102 -14.68 -14.88 -11.89
#